data_AF-A0A0R2QAH3-F1
#
_entry.id   AF-A0A0R2QAH3-F1
#
_cell.length_a   1.000
_cell.length_b   1.000
_cell.length_c   1.000
_cell.angle_alpha   90.00
_cell.angle_beta   90.00
_cell.angle_gamma   90.00
#
_symmetry.space_group_name_H-M   'P 1'
#
loop_
_entity.id
_entity.type
_entity.pdbx_description
1 polymer ?
#
loop_
_entity_poly.entity_id
_entity_poly.type
_entity_poly.pdbx_seq_one_letter_code
_entity_poly.pdbx_strand_id
1 'polypeptide(L)' 'MYVGSPETVAKKIVHALSSVGASRFDLKYDMGPLSHSKLTKSIELYATKVVPMVREMLETV' A
#
# COMPACT_ATOMS: atom_id res chain seq x y z
N MET A 1 9.51 5.43 -0.68
CA MET A 1 8.54 5.47 -1.81
C MET A 1 7.87 4.12 -1.99
N TYR A 2 6.54 4.08 -1.97
CA TYR A 2 5.73 2.86 -2.12
C TYR A 2 5.22 2.76 -3.55
N VAL A 3 6.09 2.22 -4.42
CA VAL A 3 5.86 2.13 -5.87
C VAL A 3 6.23 0.73 -6.33
N GLY A 4 5.43 0.18 -7.25
CA GLY A 4 5.62 -1.13 -7.85
C GLY A 4 4.28 -1.86 -8.05
N SER A 5 4.35 -3.18 -8.18
CA SER A 5 3.17 -4.05 -8.17
C SER A 5 2.47 -4.03 -6.80
N PRO A 6 1.19 -4.42 -6.70
CA PRO A 6 0.49 -4.54 -5.43
C PRO A 6 1.24 -5.38 -4.40
N GLU A 7 1.83 -6.50 -4.82
CA GLU A 7 2.59 -7.42 -3.95
C GLU A 7 3.86 -6.75 -3.43
N THR A 8 4.56 -6.00 -4.30
CA THR A 8 5.76 -5.25 -3.90
C THR A 8 5.42 -4.17 -2.88
N VAL A 9 4.32 -3.45 -3.10
CA VAL A 9 3.85 -2.41 -2.18
C VAL A 9 3.42 -3.03 -0.85
N ALA A 10 2.67 -4.13 -0.86
CA ALA A 10 2.22 -4.83 0.34
C ALA A 10 3.42 -5.26 1.21
N LYS A 11 4.42 -5.93 0.62
CA LYS A 11 5.65 -6.34 1.33
C LYS A 11 6.38 -5.16 1.97
N LYS A 12 6.47 -4.02 1.27
CA LYS A 12 7.09 -2.80 1.79
C LYS A 12 6.29 -2.21 2.97
N ILE A 13 4.97 -2.25 2.94
CA ILE A 13 4.11 -1.77 4.02
C ILE A 13 4.27 -2.65 5.27
N VAL A 14 4.21 -3.98 5.10
CA VAL A 14 4.40 -4.94 6.20
C VAL A 14 5.75 -4.72 6.86
N HIS A 15 6.82 -4.63 6.08
CA HIS A 15 8.16 -4.36 6.59
C HIS A 15 8.22 -3.03 7.36
N ALA A 16 7.61 -1.97 6.85
CA ALA A 16 7.62 -0.67 7.51
C ALA A 16 6.86 -0.70 8.86
N LEU A 17 5.67 -1.33 8.89
CA LEU A 17 4.86 -1.46 10.10
C LEU A 17 5.58 -2.29 11.17
N SER A 18 6.10 -3.46 10.80
CA SER A 18 6.76 -4.37 11.74
C SER A 18 8.09 -3.84 12.26
N SER A 19 8.84 -3.09 11.44
CA SER A 19 10.16 -2.54 11.84
C SER A 19 10.07 -1.50 12.95
N VAL A 20 8.93 -0.81 13.10
CA VAL A 20 8.75 0.27 14.09
C VAL A 20 7.63 -0.02 15.10
N GLY A 21 6.94 -1.16 14.99
CA GLY A 21 5.80 -1.49 15.84
C GLY A 21 4.58 -0.60 15.61
N ALA A 22 4.39 -0.06 14.41
CA ALA A 22 3.25 0.79 14.09
C ALA A 22 1.99 -0.04 13.78
N SER A 23 0.82 0.53 14.10
CA SER A 23 -0.50 -0.06 13.82
C SER A 23 -1.24 0.61 12.65
N ARG A 24 -0.68 1.69 12.10
CA ARG A 24 -1.32 2.50 11.05
C ARG A 24 -0.32 2.86 9.96
N PHE A 25 -0.80 2.83 8.72
CA PHE A 25 -0.06 3.24 7.53
C PHE A 25 -0.89 4.24 6.71
N ASP A 26 -0.37 5.43 6.47
CA ASP A 26 -0.99 6.44 5.61
C ASP A 26 -0.23 6.54 4.28
N LEU A 27 -0.96 6.53 3.16
CA LEU A 27 -0.39 6.58 1.81
C LEU A 27 -0.80 7.86 1.09
N LYS A 28 0.18 8.71 0.78
CA LYS A 28 0.01 9.76 -0.22
C LYS A 28 0.08 9.14 -1.62
N TYR A 29 -1.02 9.17 -2.35
CA TYR A 29 -1.16 8.51 -3.66
C TYR A 29 -0.99 9.46 -4.86
N ASP A 30 -1.06 10.77 -4.64
CA ASP A 30 -0.91 11.80 -5.66
C ASP A 30 0.54 12.30 -5.75
N MET A 31 1.05 12.39 -6.99
CA MET A 31 2.33 13.01 -7.29
C MET A 31 2.29 13.72 -8.64
N GLY A 32 2.27 15.06 -8.63
CA GLY A 32 2.32 15.89 -9.84
C GLY A 32 1.07 15.78 -10.72
N PRO A 33 1.15 16.17 -12.02
CA PRO A 33 0.03 16.14 -12.93
C PRO A 33 -0.25 14.70 -13.40
N LEU A 34 -0.89 13.90 -12.55
CA LEU A 34 -1.45 12.61 -12.92
C LEU A 34 -2.91 12.78 -13.36
N SER A 35 -3.31 12.02 -14.38
CA SER A 35 -4.72 11.98 -14.78
C SER A 35 -5.56 11.41 -13.63
N HIS A 36 -6.77 11.94 -13.47
CA HIS A 36 -7.72 11.44 -12.48
C HIS A 36 -7.94 9.92 -12.59
N SER A 37 -7.98 9.37 -13.81
CA SER A 37 -8.11 7.93 -14.05
C SER A 37 -6.98 7.09 -13.41
N LYS A 38 -5.73 7.58 -13.45
CA LYS A 38 -4.59 6.88 -12.84
C LYS A 38 -4.66 6.95 -11.32
N LEU A 39 -5.06 8.10 -10.78
CA LEU A 39 -5.27 8.29 -9.35
C LEU A 39 -6.36 7.35 -8.82
N THR A 40 -7.52 7.30 -9.48
CA THR A 40 -8.62 6.40 -9.13
C THR A 40 -8.21 4.94 -9.24
N LYS A 41 -7.45 4.56 -10.27
CA LYS A 41 -6.94 3.18 -10.40
C LYS A 41 -5.96 2.82 -9.28
N SER A 42 -5.13 3.78 -8.83
CA SER A 42 -4.24 3.57 -7.69
C SER A 42 -5.04 3.32 -6.40
N ILE A 43 -6.12 4.06 -6.17
CA ILE A 43 -7.01 3.85 -5.02
C ILE A 43 -7.68 2.47 -5.10
N GLU A 44 -8.21 2.10 -6.27
CA GLU A 44 -8.84 0.79 -6.49
C GLU A 44 -7.87 -0.36 -6.18
N LEU A 45 -6.65 -0.33 -6.72
CA LEU A 45 -5.64 -1.35 -6.48
C LEU A 45 -5.19 -1.38 -5.02
N TYR A 46 -5.05 -0.22 -4.39
CA TYR A 46 -4.70 -0.14 -2.98
C TYR A 46 -5.76 -0.82 -2.11
N ALA A 47 -7.04 -0.46 -2.31
CA ALA A 47 -8.15 -1.00 -1.52
C ALA A 47 -8.41 -2.49 -1.78
N THR A 48 -8.35 -2.93 -3.04
CA THR A 48 -8.80 -4.29 -3.43
C THR A 48 -7.68 -5.33 -3.47
N LYS A 49 -6.41 -4.91 -3.58
CA LYS A 49 -5.26 -5.82 -3.67
C LYS A 49 -4.29 -5.65 -2.51
N VAL A 50 -3.83 -4.42 -2.27
CA VAL A 50 -2.77 -4.18 -1.28
C VAL A 50 -3.27 -4.38 0.14
N VAL A 51 -4.39 -3.75 0.52
CA VAL A 51 -4.90 -3.80 1.90
C VAL A 51 -5.18 -5.23 2.37
N PRO A 52 -5.87 -6.11 1.60
CA PRO A 52 -6.07 -7.50 2.00
C PRO A 52 -4.75 -8.26 2.20
N MET A 53 -3.79 -8.13 1.27
CA MET A 53 -2.48 -8.79 1.36
C MET A 53 -1.69 -8.35 2.60
N VAL A 54 -1.71 -7.05 2.93
CA VAL A 54 -1.03 -6.53 4.13
C VAL A 54 -1.63 -7.12 5.39
N ARG A 55 -2.97 -7.21 5.48
CA ARG A 55 -3.66 -7.78 6.64
C ARG A 55 -3.30 -9.26 6.82
N GLU A 56 -3.41 -10.05 5.76
CA GLU A 56 -3.04 -11.47 5.76
C GLU A 56 -1.59 -11.70 6.20
N MET A 57 -0.66 -10.89 5.68
CA MET A 57 0.76 -10.99 6.06
C MET A 57 1.01 -10.61 7.51
N LEU A 58 0.31 -9.62 8.07
CA LEU A 58 0.44 -9.21 9.47
C LEU A 58 -0.20 -10.20 10.45
N GLU A 59 -1.23 -10.95 10.03
CA GLU A 59 -1.82 -12.02 10.85
C GLU A 59 -0.90 -13.23 10.98
N THR A 60 0.08 -13.38 10.06
CA THR A 60 1.02 -14.51 10.03
C THR A 60 2.33 -14.23 10.78
N VAL A 61 2.59 -12.98 11.16
CA VAL A 61 3.83 -12.53 11.85
C VAL A 61 3.58 -12.35 13.34
#